data_AF-A0A535USG1-F1
#
_entry.id   AF-A0A535USG1-F1
#
_cell.length_a   1.000
_cell.length_b   1.000
_cell.length_c   1.000
_cell.angle_alpha   90.00
_cell.angle_beta   90.00
_cell.angle_gamma   90.00
#
_symmetry.space_group_name_H-M   'P 1'
#
loop_
_entity.id
_entity.type
_entity.pdbx_description
1 polymer ?
#
loop_
_entity_poly.entity_id
_entity_poly.type
_entity_poly.pdbx_seq_one_letter_code
_entity_poly.pdbx_strand_id
1 'polypeptide(L)' 'MVLSRRAAWFLVGLAVWNLYVWVTFVRNVYPDHHLDGFYVVHVVVGAVSVGLAAVAGALGVKALRAYRATRR' A
#
# COMPACT_ATOMS: atom_id res chain seq x y z
N MET A 1 4.23 12.55 -18.80
CA MET A 1 4.22 11.15 -19.27
C MET A 1 2.97 10.47 -18.75
N VAL A 2 2.25 9.69 -19.57
CA VAL A 2 1.11 8.89 -19.11
C VAL A 2 1.63 7.61 -18.45
N LEU A 3 1.11 7.24 -17.28
CA LEU A 3 1.52 6.05 -16.56
C LEU A 3 1.21 4.78 -17.39
N SER A 4 2.23 4.00 -17.77
CA SER A 4 2.03 2.78 -18.57
C SER A 4 1.16 1.74 -17.84
N ARG A 5 0.49 0.85 -18.59
CA ARG A 5 -0.32 -0.22 -18.00
C ARG A 5 0.48 -1.13 -17.06
N ARG A 6 1.75 -1.41 -17.36
CA ARG A 6 2.64 -2.19 -16.50
C ARG A 6 2.98 -1.44 -15.21
N ALA A 7 3.31 -0.15 -15.31
CA ALA A 7 3.57 0.70 -14.14
C ALA A 7 2.33 0.86 -13.26
N ALA A 8 1.14 0.95 -13.85
CA ALA A 8 -0.12 1.01 -13.11
C ALA A 8 -0.35 -0.27 -12.28
N TRP A 9 -0.11 -1.45 -12.86
CA TRP A 9 -0.15 -2.71 -12.11
C TRP A 9 0.93 -2.78 -11.03
N PHE A 10 2.13 -2.28 -11.30
CA PHE A 10 3.18 -2.19 -10.29
C PHE A 10 2.74 -1.37 -9.07
N LEU A 11 2.12 -0.20 -9.26
CA LEU A 11 1.61 0.61 -8.15
C LEU A 11 0.54 -0.12 -7.33
N VAL A 12 -0.36 -0.85 -7.99
CA VAL A 12 -1.38 -1.65 -7.30
C VAL A 12 -0.74 -2.79 -6.52
N GLY A 13 0.18 -3.53 -7.14
CA GLY A 13 0.90 -4.63 -6.48
C GLY A 13 1.72 -4.15 -5.29
N LEU A 14 2.42 -3.00 -5.44
CA LEU A 14 3.16 -2.37 -4.35
C LEU A 14 2.25 -1.97 -3.20
N ALA A 15 1.06 -1.43 -3.49
CA ALA A 15 0.08 -1.07 -2.47
C ALA A 15 -0.40 -2.29 -1.68
N VAL A 16 -0.72 -3.39 -2.38
CA VAL A 16 -1.14 -4.66 -1.76
C VAL A 16 -0.01 -5.26 -0.92
N TRP A 17 1.21 -5.29 -1.46
CA TRP A 17 2.38 -5.80 -0.75
C TRP A 17 2.66 -4.99 0.53
N ASN A 18 2.63 -3.68 0.44
CA ASN A 18 2.84 -2.81 1.60
C ASN A 18 1.78 -3.06 2.68
N LEU A 19 0.50 -3.19 2.30
CA LEU A 19 -0.56 -3.52 3.24
C LEU A 19 -0.32 -4.89 3.89
N TYR A 20 0.08 -5.89 3.12
CA TYR A 20 0.40 -7.22 3.62
C TYR A 20 1.50 -7.19 4.68
N VAL A 21 2.61 -6.48 4.42
CA VAL A 21 3.73 -6.34 5.36
C VAL A 21 3.27 -5.73 6.67
N TRP A 22 2.52 -4.62 6.63
CA TRP A 22 2.10 -3.93 7.85
C TRP A 22 1.04 -4.67 8.65
N VAL A 23 0.09 -5.34 7.98
CA VAL A 23 -0.87 -6.22 8.66
C VAL A 23 -0.14 -7.39 9.35
N THR A 24 0.89 -7.96 8.70
CA THR A 24 1.70 -9.04 9.26
C THR A 24 2.51 -8.56 10.45
N PHE A 25 3.15 -7.38 10.35
CA PHE A 25 3.86 -6.76 11.46
C PHE A 25 2.96 -6.58 12.67
N VAL A 26 1.79 -5.97 12.50
CA VAL A 26 0.84 -5.74 13.60
C VAL A 26 0.41 -7.07 14.22
N ARG A 27 0.04 -8.07 13.42
CA ARG A 27 -0.38 -9.38 13.93
C ARG A 27 0.71 -10.10 14.73
N ASN A 28 1.96 -9.97 14.31
CA ASN A 28 3.08 -10.68 14.93
C ASN A 28 3.62 -9.95 16.16
N VAL A 29 3.55 -8.61 16.20
CA VAL A 29 4.20 -7.81 17.25
C VAL A 29 3.21 -7.34 18.32
N TYR A 30 1.96 -7.05 17.96
CA TYR A 30 0.96 -6.55 18.91
C TYR A 30 0.76 -7.44 20.17
N PRO A 31 0.69 -8.78 20.08
CA PRO A 31 0.44 -9.61 21.25
C PRO A 31 1.47 -9.40 22.37
N ASP A 32 2.75 -9.28 22.02
CA ASP A 32 3.85 -9.27 22.98
C ASP A 32 4.37 -7.85 23.30
N HIS A 33 4.15 -6.89 22.40
CA HIS A 33 4.78 -5.57 22.43
C HIS A 33 3.80 -4.40 22.30
N HIS A 34 2.48 -4.62 22.47
CA HIS A 34 1.52 -3.53 22.42
C HIS A 34 1.85 -2.47 23.48
N LEU A 35 2.13 -1.24 23.04
CA LEU A 35 2.41 -0.04 23.85
C LEU A 35 3.87 0.18 24.26
N ASP A 36 4.82 -0.64 23.81
CA ASP A 36 6.23 -0.26 23.92
C ASP A 36 6.63 0.80 22.87
N GLY A 37 7.75 1.48 23.11
CA GLY A 37 8.25 2.52 22.21
C GLY A 37 8.55 2.00 20.80
N PHE A 38 8.95 0.74 20.68
CA PHE A 38 9.20 0.10 19.38
C PHE A 38 7.90 -0.01 18.58
N TYR A 39 6.84 -0.56 19.18
CA TYR A 39 5.56 -0.74 18.53
C TYR A 39 4.92 0.59 18.15
N VAL A 40 4.92 1.58 19.04
CA VAL A 40 4.34 2.91 18.78
C VAL A 40 4.98 3.57 17.57
N VAL A 41 6.32 3.62 17.51
CA VAL A 41 7.04 4.22 16.38
C VAL A 41 6.72 3.50 15.08
N HIS A 42 6.72 2.16 15.09
CA HIS A 42 6.46 1.38 13.88
C HIS A 42 5.02 1.50 13.41
N VAL A 43 4.03 1.55 14.31
CA VAL A 43 2.63 1.76 13.90
C VAL A 43 2.45 3.14 13.26
N VAL A 44 3.09 4.18 13.78
CA VAL A 44 3.03 5.53 13.18
C VAL A 44 3.68 5.53 11.79
N VAL A 45 4.90 5.01 11.67
CA VAL A 45 5.60 4.90 10.37
C VAL A 45 4.78 4.05 9.41
N GLY A 46 4.21 2.95 9.87
CA GLY A 46 3.40 2.05 9.07
C GLY A 46 2.10 2.66 8.60
N ALA A 47 1.41 3.44 9.44
CA ALA A 47 0.22 4.17 9.05
C ALA A 47 0.54 5.16 7.92
N VAL A 48 1.64 5.91 8.01
CA VAL A 48 2.09 6.83 6.95
C VAL A 48 2.44 6.05 5.68
N SER A 49 3.20 4.97 5.78
CA SER A 49 3.56 4.12 4.63
C SER A 49 2.33 3.53 3.93
N VAL A 50 1.37 3.01 4.70
CA VAL A 50 0.08 2.50 4.18
C VAL A 50 -0.72 3.61 3.51
N GLY A 51 -0.75 4.82 4.08
CA GLY A 51 -1.39 5.98 3.46
C GLY A 51 -0.79 6.33 2.09
N LEU A 52 0.53 6.42 2.00
CA LEU A 52 1.24 6.69 0.75
C LEU A 52 1.01 5.57 -0.29
N ALA A 53 1.07 4.31 0.15
CA ALA A 53 0.81 3.14 -0.67
C ALA A 53 -0.65 3.13 -1.19
N ALA A 54 -1.62 3.52 -0.37
CA ALA A 54 -3.02 3.62 -0.77
C ALA A 54 -3.24 4.68 -1.85
N VAL A 55 -2.60 5.85 -1.71
CA VAL A 55 -2.64 6.91 -2.75
C VAL A 55 -2.02 6.40 -4.05
N ALA A 56 -0.84 5.79 -3.99
CA ALA A 56 -0.17 5.22 -5.15
C ALA A 56 -1.02 4.13 -5.83
N GLY A 57 -1.59 3.22 -5.04
CA GLY A 57 -2.50 2.17 -5.50
C GLY A 57 -3.75 2.74 -6.17
N ALA A 58 -4.35 3.78 -5.60
CA ALA A 58 -5.50 4.47 -6.18
C ALA A 58 -5.19 5.08 -7.55
N LEU A 59 -4.00 5.68 -7.72
CA LEU A 59 -3.52 6.16 -9.02
C LEU A 59 -3.35 5.02 -10.01
N GLY A 60 -2.79 3.88 -9.59
CA GLY A 60 -2.68 2.66 -10.38
C GLY A 60 -4.04 2.14 -10.85
N VAL A 61 -5.01 2.03 -9.93
CA VAL A 61 -6.38 1.61 -10.24
C VAL A 61 -7.05 2.57 -11.23
N LYS A 62 -6.92 3.89 -11.03
CA LYS A 62 -7.44 4.91 -11.94
C LYS A 62 -6.88 4.74 -13.35
N ALA A 63 -5.56 4.56 -13.48
CA ALA A 63 -4.92 4.33 -14.78
C ALA A 63 -5.39 3.02 -15.45
N LEU A 64 -5.51 1.93 -14.70
CA LEU A 64 -6.02 0.65 -15.22
C LEU A 64 -7.47 0.75 -15.70
N ARG A 65 -8.33 1.51 -15.01
CA ARG A 65 -9.71 1.77 -15.43
C ARG A 65 -9.74 2.56 -16.74
N ALA A 66 -8.90 3.58 -16.89
CA ALA A 66 -8.78 4.33 -18.14
C ALA A 66 -8.36 3.42 -19.31
N TYR A 67 -7.35 2.56 -19.13
CA TYR A 67 -6.94 1.60 -20.16
C TYR A 67 -8.03 0.59 -20.54
N ARG A 68 -8.91 0.21 -19.61
CA ARG A 68 -10.06 -0.67 -19.90
C ARG A 68 -11.11 0.06 -20.72
N ALA A 69 -11.33 1.35 -20.47
CA ALA A 69 -12.28 2.16 -21.23
C ALA A 69 -11.84 2.36 -22.69
N THR A 70 -10.54 2.59 -22.94
CA THR A 70 -10.01 2.75 -24.31
C THR A 70 -9.96 1.45 -25.12
N ARG A 71 -10.07 0.29 -24.46
CA ARG A 71 -10.09 -1.04 -25.11
C ARG A 71 -11.49 -1.53 -25.49
N ARG A 72 -12.54 -0.84 -25.04
CA ARG A 72 -13.93 -1.09 -25.43
C ARG A 72 -14.26 -0.19 -26.61
#